data_AF-A0A524K0N7-F1
#
_entry.id   AF-A0A524K0N7-F1
#
_cell.length_a   1.000
_cell.length_b   1.000
_cell.length_c   1.000
_cell.angle_alpha   90.00
_cell.angle_beta   90.00
_cell.angle_gamma   90.00
#
_symmetry.space_group_name_H-M   'P 1'
#
loop_
_entity.id
_entity.type
_entity.pdbx_description
1 polymer ?
#
loop_
_entity_poly.entity_id
_entity_poly.type
_entity_poly.pdbx_seq_one_letter_code
_entity_poly.pdbx_strand_id
1 'polypeptide(L)'
;MMFRKTAWAGIGKFYQSDKKILETELQQMVRPAENRQKVLGLLAPHAGYMYSGACAGQGYGRVVLTETVIILGVSHRGAGPGLAVDGNDYWETPLGNVEVNSELRSRLLGASGLFQLDSEAGRLEHSLEVQVPFIQFASPGSRILPIVVAASRLEDLLAAGQEIAAFLKENRNLMMVASSDMSHYVTAARARELDFKAIEKVLQLDAEGLYHTVSDNRISMCGVAPAVIMLSAARAAGASRAELVCYTHSGEVTGEMDEVVGYASLIVF
;
A
#
# COMPACT_ATOMS: atom_id res chain seq x y z
N MET A 1 0.16 -25.74 -7.60
CA MET A 1 -0.28 -24.42 -7.10
C MET A 1 0.54 -24.09 -5.87
N MET A 2 1.18 -22.93 -5.86
CA MET A 2 1.98 -22.42 -4.74
C MET A 2 1.17 -21.41 -3.92
N PHE A 3 1.25 -21.51 -2.59
CA PHE A 3 0.48 -20.69 -1.66
C PHE A 3 1.42 -19.96 -0.70
N ARG A 4 1.26 -18.64 -0.59
CA ARG A 4 1.80 -17.88 0.53
C ARG A 4 0.86 -18.02 1.72
N LYS A 5 1.35 -18.62 2.81
CA LYS A 5 0.60 -18.72 4.08
C LYS A 5 0.47 -17.34 4.73
N THR A 6 -0.65 -17.11 5.42
CA THR A 6 -0.78 -15.94 6.32
C THR A 6 0.23 -16.05 7.46
N ALA A 7 0.91 -14.95 7.77
CA ALA A 7 1.92 -14.87 8.83
C ALA A 7 1.54 -13.86 9.92
N TRP A 8 0.60 -12.94 9.63
CA TRP A 8 0.30 -11.77 10.44
C TRP A 8 -1.14 -11.70 10.94
N ALA A 9 -1.90 -12.80 10.80
CA ALA A 9 -3.20 -13.00 11.43
C ALA A 9 -3.05 -13.64 12.82
N GLY A 10 -3.77 -13.14 13.82
CA GLY A 10 -3.87 -13.76 15.15
C GLY A 10 -3.83 -12.78 16.32
N ILE A 11 -3.93 -13.33 17.53
CA ILE A 11 -3.88 -12.53 18.78
C ILE A 11 -2.52 -11.84 18.89
N GLY A 12 -2.53 -10.53 19.13
CA GLY A 12 -1.32 -9.71 19.22
C GLY A 12 -0.60 -9.52 17.88
N LYS A 13 -1.25 -9.82 16.75
CA LYS A 13 -0.74 -9.56 15.39
C LYS A 13 -1.47 -8.37 14.76
N PHE A 14 -1.32 -8.20 13.44
CA PHE A 14 -1.82 -7.03 12.73
C PHE A 14 -3.33 -7.06 12.52
N TYR A 15 -3.93 -8.25 12.42
CA TYR A 15 -5.38 -8.42 12.25
C TYR A 15 -5.83 -9.81 12.76
N GLN A 16 -7.14 -10.00 12.90
CA GLN A 16 -7.71 -11.20 13.51
C GLN A 16 -7.64 -12.43 12.60
N SER A 17 -7.34 -13.60 13.17
CA SER A 17 -7.34 -14.88 12.45
C SER A 17 -8.72 -15.54 12.35
N ASP A 18 -9.69 -15.12 13.17
CA ASP A 18 -11.07 -15.58 13.05
C ASP A 18 -11.78 -14.82 11.93
N LYS A 19 -12.34 -15.57 10.97
CA LYS A 19 -13.00 -15.01 9.80
C LYS A 19 -14.14 -14.04 10.16
N LYS A 20 -15.02 -14.41 11.10
CA LYS A 20 -16.21 -13.62 11.42
C LYS A 20 -15.84 -12.33 12.14
N ILE A 21 -14.85 -12.41 13.03
CA ILE A 21 -14.33 -11.22 13.72
C ILE A 21 -13.70 -10.28 12.68
N LEU A 22 -12.84 -10.80 11.79
CA LEU A 22 -12.20 -10.00 10.75
C LEU A 22 -13.20 -9.35 9.79
N GLU A 23 -14.22 -10.08 9.34
CA GLU A 23 -15.31 -9.53 8.51
C GLU A 23 -16.05 -8.39 9.23
N THR A 24 -16.31 -8.55 10.53
CA THR A 24 -16.99 -7.52 11.33
C THR A 24 -16.14 -6.27 11.49
N GLU A 25 -14.84 -6.43 11.77
CA GLU A 25 -13.89 -5.30 11.83
C GLU A 25 -13.84 -4.57 10.49
N LEU A 26 -13.69 -5.30 9.38
CA LEU A 26 -13.63 -4.73 8.03
C LEU A 26 -14.92 -4.01 7.66
N GLN A 27 -16.09 -4.55 8.03
CA GLN A 27 -17.38 -3.88 7.81
C GLN A 27 -17.50 -2.55 8.57
N GLN A 28 -16.89 -2.44 9.76
CA GLN A 28 -16.90 -1.20 10.55
C GLN A 28 -15.96 -0.14 9.97
N MET A 29 -14.79 -0.58 9.48
CA MET A 29 -13.72 0.28 8.96
C MET A 29 -13.96 0.71 7.51
N VAL A 30 -14.40 -0.21 6.64
CA VAL A 30 -14.68 0.05 5.23
C VAL A 30 -16.15 0.44 5.09
N ARG A 31 -16.41 1.74 5.13
CA ARG A 31 -17.75 2.30 4.86
C ARG A 31 -17.82 2.78 3.42
N PRO A 32 -18.49 2.06 2.51
CA PRO A 32 -18.55 2.46 1.11
C PRO A 32 -19.27 3.81 0.97
N ALA A 33 -18.61 4.78 0.36
CA ALA A 33 -19.23 6.05 0.00
C ALA A 33 -20.18 5.87 -1.19
N GLU A 34 -21.21 6.71 -1.28
CA GLU A 34 -22.13 6.69 -2.42
C GLU A 34 -21.44 7.02 -3.75
N ASN A 35 -20.41 7.88 -3.70
CA ASN A 35 -19.71 8.41 -4.87
C ASN A 35 -18.31 7.81 -5.06
N ARG A 36 -18.15 6.49 -4.85
CA ARG A 36 -16.87 5.80 -5.12
C ARG A 36 -16.41 6.03 -6.55
N GLN A 37 -15.11 6.24 -6.73
CA GLN A 37 -14.51 6.52 -8.03
C GLN A 37 -13.49 5.45 -8.42
N LYS A 38 -13.33 5.20 -9.72
CA LYS A 38 -12.17 4.48 -10.23
C LYS A 38 -10.95 5.40 -10.14
N VAL A 39 -9.85 4.87 -9.64
CA VAL A 39 -8.64 5.63 -9.30
C VAL A 39 -7.41 4.85 -9.73
N LEU A 40 -6.28 5.54 -9.90
CA LEU A 40 -5.02 4.92 -10.29
C LEU A 40 -4.22 4.44 -9.08
N GLY A 41 -4.37 5.10 -7.93
CA GLY A 41 -3.60 4.81 -6.73
C GLY A 41 -4.35 5.06 -5.42
N LEU A 42 -4.06 4.22 -4.43
CA LEU A 42 -4.42 4.38 -3.03
C LEU A 42 -3.15 4.28 -2.18
N LEU A 43 -2.85 5.29 -1.37
CA LEU A 43 -1.90 5.17 -0.26
C LEU A 43 -2.68 4.77 0.99
N ALA A 44 -2.26 3.69 1.65
CA ALA A 44 -2.91 3.19 2.86
C ALA A 44 -1.89 2.74 3.91
N PRO A 45 -2.19 2.94 5.22
CA PRO A 45 -1.32 2.51 6.31
C PRO A 45 -1.36 0.99 6.51
N HIS A 46 -0.33 0.47 7.18
CA HIS A 46 -0.15 -0.97 7.42
C HIS A 46 0.23 -1.35 8.85
N ALA A 47 0.09 -0.45 9.83
CA ALA A 47 0.05 -0.85 11.23
C ALA A 47 -1.12 -1.82 11.53
N GLY A 48 -1.15 -2.37 12.75
CA GLY A 48 -2.25 -3.23 13.17
C GLY A 48 -3.61 -2.53 13.06
N TYR A 49 -4.65 -3.29 12.69
CA TYR A 49 -5.99 -2.77 12.39
C TYR A 49 -6.59 -1.94 13.53
N MET A 50 -6.28 -2.30 14.77
CA MET A 50 -6.68 -1.54 15.97
C MET A 50 -6.19 -0.08 15.94
N TYR A 51 -5.06 0.20 15.31
CA TYR A 51 -4.45 1.54 15.23
C TYR A 51 -4.80 2.27 13.93
N SER A 52 -4.48 1.65 12.78
CA SER A 52 -4.55 2.32 11.49
C SER A 52 -5.72 1.86 10.61
N GLY A 53 -6.40 0.78 10.98
CA GLY A 53 -7.38 0.10 10.14
C GLY A 53 -8.58 1.00 9.79
N ALA A 54 -9.04 1.83 10.73
CA ALA A 54 -10.10 2.80 10.46
C ALA A 54 -9.67 3.86 9.41
N CYS A 55 -8.39 4.23 9.38
CA CYS A 55 -7.87 5.17 8.40
C CYS A 55 -7.71 4.52 7.01
N ALA A 56 -7.16 3.30 6.96
CA ALA A 56 -7.09 2.51 5.72
C ALA A 56 -8.49 2.26 5.15
N GLY A 57 -9.44 1.83 6.00
CA GLY A 57 -10.80 1.50 5.61
C GLY A 57 -11.56 2.67 5.00
N GLN A 58 -11.32 3.90 5.46
CA GLN A 58 -11.87 5.10 4.81
C GLN A 58 -11.37 5.26 3.37
N GLY A 59 -10.09 5.03 3.10
CA GLY A 59 -9.55 5.03 1.75
C GLY A 59 -10.19 3.97 0.86
N TYR A 60 -10.20 2.71 1.31
CA TYR A 60 -10.85 1.61 0.60
C TYR A 60 -12.36 1.85 0.36
N GLY A 61 -13.05 2.50 1.30
CA GLY A 61 -14.46 2.85 1.20
C GLY A 61 -14.77 3.91 0.13
N ARG A 62 -13.77 4.67 -0.33
CA ARG A 62 -13.94 5.77 -1.31
C ARG A 62 -13.57 5.36 -2.75
N VAL A 63 -12.97 4.20 -2.95
CA VAL A 63 -12.49 3.74 -4.26
C VAL A 63 -13.32 2.58 -4.79
N VAL A 64 -13.48 2.54 -6.11
CA VAL A 64 -13.89 1.32 -6.83
C VAL A 64 -12.60 0.57 -7.14
N LEU A 65 -12.30 -0.48 -6.37
CA LEU A 65 -11.19 -1.36 -6.70
C LEU A 65 -11.45 -2.04 -8.04
N THR A 66 -10.38 -2.29 -8.77
CA THR A 66 -10.42 -2.92 -10.09
C THR A 66 -10.17 -4.43 -10.02
N GLU A 67 -10.29 -5.14 -11.15
CA GLU A 67 -10.12 -6.60 -11.22
C GLU A 67 -8.73 -7.08 -10.76
N THR A 68 -7.70 -6.23 -10.88
CA THR A 68 -6.38 -6.51 -10.34
C THR A 68 -5.82 -5.30 -9.60
N VAL A 69 -5.25 -5.55 -8.42
CA VAL A 69 -4.58 -4.54 -7.58
C VAL A 69 -3.10 -4.86 -7.47
N ILE A 70 -2.23 -3.95 -7.91
CA ILE A 70 -0.78 -4.03 -7.61
C ILE A 70 -0.59 -3.51 -6.19
N ILE A 71 0.00 -4.32 -5.32
CA ILE A 71 0.31 -3.91 -3.94
C ILE A 71 1.81 -3.66 -3.86
N LEU A 72 2.19 -2.42 -3.59
CA LEU A 72 3.57 -1.99 -3.39
C LEU A 72 3.83 -1.90 -1.90
N GLY A 73 4.62 -2.82 -1.36
CA GLY A 73 5.00 -2.87 0.06
C GLY A 73 6.49 -2.61 0.24
N VAL A 74 6.88 -2.01 1.36
CA VAL A 74 8.30 -1.83 1.70
C VAL A 74 8.93 -3.15 2.14
N SER A 75 10.23 -3.33 1.88
CA SER A 75 11.04 -4.39 2.48
C SER A 75 11.57 -3.96 3.86
N HIS A 76 10.92 -4.38 4.95
CA HIS A 76 11.41 -4.07 6.31
C HIS A 76 12.68 -4.84 6.68
N ARG A 77 12.99 -5.92 5.95
CA ARG A 77 14.15 -6.79 6.20
C ARG A 77 15.35 -6.48 5.32
N GLY A 78 15.18 -5.69 4.26
CA GLY A 78 16.25 -5.27 3.35
C GLY A 78 16.92 -6.40 2.57
N ALA A 79 16.23 -7.54 2.38
CA ALA A 79 16.73 -8.68 1.62
C ALA A 79 16.00 -8.82 0.28
N GLY A 80 16.67 -9.46 -0.70
CA GLY A 80 16.12 -9.73 -2.03
C GLY A 80 16.47 -8.65 -3.07
N PRO A 81 15.91 -8.75 -4.28
CA PRO A 81 16.10 -7.75 -5.34
C PRO A 81 15.42 -6.42 -4.98
N GLY A 82 15.81 -5.34 -5.67
CA GLY A 82 15.24 -4.01 -5.43
C GLY A 82 13.71 -3.95 -5.61
N LEU A 83 13.17 -4.74 -6.54
CA LEU A 83 11.73 -4.88 -6.80
C LEU A 83 11.39 -6.37 -6.98
N ALA A 84 10.96 -7.01 -5.89
CA ALA A 84 10.63 -8.42 -5.86
C ALA A 84 9.14 -8.64 -6.15
N VAL A 85 8.82 -9.34 -7.23
CA VAL A 85 7.46 -9.75 -7.59
C VAL A 85 7.17 -11.14 -7.03
N ASP A 86 6.04 -11.27 -6.34
CA ASP A 86 5.65 -12.54 -5.72
C ASP A 86 5.33 -13.63 -6.77
N GLY A 87 5.94 -14.80 -6.61
CA GLY A 87 5.78 -15.93 -7.51
C GLY A 87 4.71 -16.95 -7.11
N ASN A 88 3.99 -16.75 -6.00
CA ASN A 88 2.93 -17.67 -5.60
C ASN A 88 1.72 -17.55 -6.52
N ASP A 89 0.85 -18.57 -6.51
CA ASP A 89 -0.41 -18.54 -7.26
C ASP A 89 -1.54 -17.93 -6.41
N TYR A 90 -1.45 -18.11 -5.08
CA TYR A 90 -2.43 -17.59 -4.14
C TYR A 90 -1.77 -17.09 -2.85
N TRP A 91 -2.41 -16.12 -2.22
CA TRP A 91 -2.14 -15.75 -0.82
C TRP A 91 -3.31 -16.21 0.04
N GLU A 92 -3.01 -16.85 1.16
CA GLU A 92 -4.03 -17.27 2.13
C GLU A 92 -4.32 -16.13 3.11
N THR A 93 -5.59 -15.91 3.42
CA THR A 93 -6.04 -15.07 4.53
C THR A 93 -7.18 -15.77 5.27
N PRO A 94 -7.57 -15.27 6.46
CA PRO A 94 -8.76 -15.78 7.15
C PRO A 94 -10.07 -15.64 6.34
N LEU A 95 -10.13 -14.75 5.36
CA LEU A 95 -11.31 -14.57 4.50
C LEU A 95 -11.37 -15.61 3.36
N GLY A 96 -10.26 -16.29 3.10
CA GLY A 96 -10.07 -17.24 2.01
C GLY A 96 -8.86 -16.87 1.15
N ASN A 97 -8.65 -17.63 0.09
CA ASN A 97 -7.51 -17.41 -0.81
C ASN A 97 -7.78 -16.23 -1.75
N VAL A 98 -6.76 -15.42 -1.99
CA VAL A 98 -6.74 -14.41 -3.07
C VAL A 98 -5.77 -14.86 -4.15
N GLU A 99 -6.18 -14.75 -5.40
CA GLU A 99 -5.37 -15.15 -6.55
C GLU A 99 -4.32 -14.08 -6.88
N VAL A 100 -3.09 -14.52 -7.14
CA VAL A 100 -2.04 -13.67 -7.69
C VAL A 100 -2.16 -13.66 -9.21
N ASN A 101 -2.20 -12.48 -9.83
CA ASN A 101 -2.34 -12.35 -11.28
C ASN A 101 -1.06 -12.78 -12.01
N SER A 102 -0.98 -14.07 -12.33
CA SER A 102 0.17 -14.71 -12.99
C SER A 102 0.42 -14.22 -14.41
N GLU A 103 -0.64 -13.82 -15.13
CA GLU A 103 -0.54 -13.23 -16.47
C GLU A 103 0.14 -11.86 -16.40
N LEU A 104 -0.34 -10.98 -15.52
CA LEU A 104 0.26 -9.65 -15.32
C LEU A 104 1.70 -9.76 -14.83
N ARG A 105 1.98 -10.68 -13.89
CA ARG A 105 3.33 -10.98 -13.42
C ARG A 105 4.26 -11.36 -14.58
N SER A 106 3.83 -12.30 -15.43
CA SER A 106 4.66 -12.79 -16.54
C SER A 106 4.94 -11.68 -17.55
N ARG A 107 3.94 -10.83 -17.83
CA ARG A 107 4.11 -9.67 -18.71
C ARG A 107 5.06 -8.63 -18.12
N LEU A 108 4.94 -8.32 -16.82
CA LEU A 108 5.81 -7.37 -16.12
C LEU A 108 7.27 -7.84 -16.13
N LEU A 109 7.52 -9.10 -15.74
CA LEU A 109 8.85 -9.69 -15.72
C LEU A 109 9.47 -9.85 -17.12
N GLY A 110 8.65 -10.08 -18.15
CA GLY A 110 9.11 -10.19 -19.53
C GLY A 110 9.43 -8.84 -20.18
N ALA A 111 8.81 -7.76 -19.73
CA ALA A 111 8.99 -6.41 -20.26
C ALA A 111 10.08 -5.60 -19.53
N SER A 112 10.43 -6.00 -18.30
CA SER A 112 11.27 -5.22 -17.39
C SER A 112 12.62 -5.88 -17.09
N GLY A 113 13.66 -5.06 -16.97
CA GLY A 113 14.93 -5.45 -16.35
C GLY A 113 15.04 -5.12 -14.85
N LEU A 114 14.05 -4.40 -14.30
CA LEU A 114 14.04 -3.91 -12.92
C LEU A 114 13.33 -4.88 -11.96
N PHE A 115 12.20 -5.45 -12.39
CA PHE A 115 11.40 -6.37 -11.58
C PHE A 115 11.95 -7.79 -11.66
N GLN A 116 12.06 -8.46 -10.50
CA GLN A 116 12.59 -9.82 -10.41
C GLN A 116 11.64 -10.72 -9.63
N LEU A 117 11.53 -11.99 -10.03
CA LEU A 117 10.72 -12.97 -9.32
C LEU A 117 11.41 -13.38 -8.02
N ASP A 118 10.79 -13.13 -6.87
CA ASP A 118 11.27 -13.58 -5.56
C ASP A 118 10.12 -13.68 -4.57
N SER A 119 9.64 -14.91 -4.33
CA SER A 119 8.57 -15.18 -3.37
C SER A 119 9.03 -15.12 -1.90
N GLU A 120 10.32 -15.24 -1.63
CA GLU A 120 10.84 -15.23 -0.25
C GLU A 120 10.90 -13.81 0.30
N ALA A 121 11.17 -12.81 -0.55
CA ALA A 121 11.17 -11.40 -0.18
C ALA A 121 9.85 -10.97 0.51
N GLY A 122 8.71 -11.46 0.03
CA GLY A 122 7.38 -11.15 0.58
C GLY A 122 6.89 -12.09 1.69
N ARG A 123 7.59 -13.21 1.96
CA ARG A 123 7.07 -14.30 2.80
C ARG A 123 6.75 -13.86 4.23
N LEU A 124 7.58 -13.01 4.82
CA LEU A 124 7.39 -12.46 6.17
C LEU A 124 7.25 -10.93 6.15
N GLU A 125 6.84 -10.36 5.03
CA GLU A 125 6.59 -8.91 4.91
C GLU A 125 5.12 -8.61 5.24
N HIS A 126 4.90 -7.73 6.22
CA HIS A 126 3.55 -7.40 6.68
C HIS A 126 2.94 -6.25 5.89
N SER A 127 3.76 -5.34 5.34
CA SER A 127 3.28 -4.17 4.61
C SER A 127 2.39 -4.56 3.40
N LEU A 128 2.63 -5.72 2.79
CA LEU A 128 1.77 -6.28 1.76
C LEU A 128 0.53 -6.99 2.35
N GLU A 129 0.74 -7.91 3.30
CA GLU A 129 -0.32 -8.79 3.83
C GLU A 129 -1.46 -8.01 4.49
N VAL A 130 -1.14 -6.94 5.20
CA VAL A 130 -2.12 -6.10 5.91
C VAL A 130 -3.11 -5.42 4.93
N GLN A 131 -2.74 -5.24 3.65
CA GLN A 131 -3.64 -4.68 2.64
C GLN A 131 -4.63 -5.72 2.08
N VAL A 132 -4.29 -7.01 2.15
CA VAL A 132 -5.02 -8.06 1.42
C VAL A 132 -6.46 -8.26 1.93
N PRO A 133 -6.74 -8.32 3.25
CA PRO A 133 -8.11 -8.47 3.70
C PRO A 133 -9.00 -7.27 3.35
N PHE A 134 -8.44 -6.05 3.32
CA PHE A 134 -9.17 -4.87 2.83
C PHE A 134 -9.56 -5.02 1.36
N ILE A 135 -8.63 -5.47 0.51
CA ILE A 135 -8.89 -5.71 -0.92
C ILE A 135 -9.96 -6.79 -1.11
N GLN A 136 -9.85 -7.92 -0.42
CA GLN A 136 -10.82 -9.02 -0.50
C GLN A 136 -12.22 -8.59 -0.06
N PHE A 137 -12.31 -7.76 0.99
CA PHE A 137 -13.59 -7.27 1.49
C PHE A 137 -14.21 -6.19 0.59
N ALA A 138 -13.41 -5.20 0.16
CA ALA A 138 -13.90 -4.09 -0.65
C ALA A 138 -14.20 -4.48 -2.10
N SER A 139 -13.54 -5.52 -2.63
CA SER A 139 -13.78 -6.05 -3.97
C SER A 139 -13.54 -7.55 -4.06
N PRO A 140 -14.56 -8.35 -3.66
CA PRO A 140 -14.51 -9.81 -3.74
C PRO A 140 -14.19 -10.29 -5.17
N GLY A 141 -13.23 -11.22 -5.28
CA GLY A 141 -12.80 -11.78 -6.56
C GLY A 141 -11.68 -11.00 -7.27
N SER A 142 -11.23 -9.87 -6.72
CA SER A 142 -10.06 -9.17 -7.26
C SER A 142 -8.80 -10.03 -7.12
N ARG A 143 -7.96 -9.99 -8.16
CA ARG A 143 -6.62 -10.57 -8.12
C ARG A 143 -5.62 -9.55 -7.58
N ILE A 144 -4.49 -10.01 -7.06
CA ILE A 144 -3.41 -9.13 -6.58
C ILE A 144 -2.11 -9.36 -7.36
N LEU A 145 -1.26 -8.34 -7.41
CA LEU A 145 0.14 -8.48 -7.78
C LEU A 145 1.00 -7.85 -6.68
N PRO A 146 1.46 -8.66 -5.70
CA PRO A 146 2.31 -8.17 -4.62
C PRO A 146 3.73 -7.91 -5.13
N ILE A 147 4.27 -6.74 -4.81
CA ILE A 147 5.64 -6.34 -5.12
C ILE A 147 6.27 -5.75 -3.86
N VAL A 148 7.36 -6.38 -3.40
CA VAL A 148 8.20 -5.84 -2.33
C VAL A 148 9.22 -4.88 -2.92
N VAL A 149 9.29 -3.68 -2.34
CA VAL A 149 10.17 -2.59 -2.75
C VAL A 149 11.30 -2.46 -1.73
N ALA A 150 12.48 -2.93 -2.10
CA ALA A 150 13.74 -2.75 -1.38
C ALA A 150 14.63 -1.67 -2.01
N ALA A 151 14.33 -1.25 -3.25
CA ALA A 151 15.03 -0.19 -3.95
C ALA A 151 14.92 1.15 -3.20
N SER A 152 16.02 1.91 -3.21
CA SER A 152 16.13 3.19 -2.49
C SER A 152 16.61 4.34 -3.37
N ARG A 153 17.15 4.06 -4.56
CA ARG A 153 17.60 5.09 -5.50
C ARG A 153 16.43 5.70 -6.24
N LEU A 154 16.34 7.02 -6.24
CA LEU A 154 15.24 7.75 -6.87
C LEU A 154 15.08 7.37 -8.35
N GLU A 155 16.18 7.26 -9.10
CA GLU A 155 16.13 6.90 -10.52
C GLU A 155 15.44 5.55 -10.76
N ASP A 156 15.77 4.54 -9.93
CA ASP A 156 15.19 3.20 -10.03
C ASP A 156 13.69 3.20 -9.68
N LEU A 157 13.30 3.98 -8.67
CA LEU A 157 11.89 4.14 -8.27
C LEU A 157 11.06 4.85 -9.35
N LEU A 158 11.61 5.91 -9.95
CA LEU A 158 10.95 6.62 -11.03
C LEU A 158 10.80 5.73 -12.27
N ALA A 159 11.87 5.01 -12.64
CA ALA A 159 11.87 4.09 -13.77
C ALA A 159 10.84 2.95 -13.59
N ALA A 160 10.79 2.34 -12.39
CA ALA A 160 9.77 1.34 -12.06
C ALA A 160 8.35 1.91 -12.19
N GLY A 161 8.13 3.15 -11.75
CA GLY A 161 6.86 3.84 -11.96
C GLY A 161 6.51 4.00 -13.44
N GLN A 162 7.47 4.37 -14.29
CA GLN A 162 7.24 4.49 -15.74
C GLN A 162 6.87 3.15 -16.38
N GLU A 163 7.51 2.05 -15.98
CA GLU A 163 7.18 0.72 -16.48
C GLU A 163 5.77 0.29 -16.06
N ILE A 164 5.39 0.50 -14.78
CA ILE A 164 4.03 0.21 -14.31
C ILE A 164 2.98 1.09 -15.03
N ALA A 165 3.32 2.34 -15.37
CA ALA A 165 2.41 3.25 -16.08
C ALA A 165 1.96 2.71 -17.44
N ALA A 166 2.81 1.96 -18.15
CA ALA A 166 2.44 1.33 -19.42
C ALA A 166 1.28 0.35 -19.23
N PHE A 167 1.33 -0.49 -18.19
CA PHE A 167 0.27 -1.44 -17.85
C PHE A 167 -1.03 -0.74 -17.42
N LEU A 168 -0.94 0.35 -16.66
CA LEU A 168 -2.11 1.15 -16.25
C LEU A 168 -2.82 1.81 -17.46
N LYS A 169 -2.07 2.25 -18.47
CA LYS A 169 -2.63 2.83 -19.69
C LYS A 169 -3.36 1.80 -20.56
N GLU A 170 -2.80 0.61 -20.65
CA GLU A 170 -3.37 -0.50 -21.43
C GLU A 170 -4.60 -1.12 -20.76
N ASN A 171 -4.60 -1.19 -19.42
CA ASN A 171 -5.64 -1.88 -18.66
C ASN A 171 -6.34 -0.95 -17.66
N ARG A 172 -7.56 -0.52 -18.01
CA ARG A 172 -8.42 0.32 -17.14
C ARG A 172 -8.98 -0.41 -15.92
N ASN A 173 -8.70 -1.71 -15.79
CA ASN A 173 -9.04 -2.56 -14.64
C ASN A 173 -7.82 -2.86 -13.75
N LEU A 174 -6.81 -1.99 -13.75
CA LEU A 174 -5.64 -2.06 -12.89
C LEU A 174 -5.55 -0.80 -12.02
N MET A 175 -5.23 -0.98 -10.74
CA MET A 175 -4.88 0.11 -9.83
C MET A 175 -3.72 -0.31 -8.91
N MET A 176 -3.14 0.67 -8.21
CA MET A 176 -2.08 0.45 -7.25
C MET A 176 -2.53 0.74 -5.81
N VAL A 177 -2.02 -0.03 -4.87
CA VAL A 177 -2.01 0.29 -3.44
C VAL A 177 -0.56 0.46 -3.00
N ALA A 178 -0.18 1.67 -2.60
CA ALA A 178 1.09 1.94 -1.94
C ALA A 178 0.92 1.84 -0.43
N SER A 179 1.62 0.89 0.18
CA SER A 179 1.51 0.61 1.61
C SER A 179 2.51 1.43 2.40
N SER A 180 2.04 2.33 3.27
CA SER A 180 2.91 3.21 4.07
C SER A 180 2.23 3.70 5.34
N ASP A 181 2.91 3.54 6.47
CA ASP A 181 2.75 4.43 7.62
C ASP A 181 3.61 5.69 7.42
N MET A 182 3.35 6.74 8.22
CA MET A 182 4.03 8.04 8.12
C MET A 182 5.16 8.15 9.17
N SER A 183 5.28 9.25 9.92
CA SER A 183 6.32 9.38 10.95
C SER A 183 6.15 8.35 12.08
N HIS A 184 7.28 7.85 12.59
CA HIS A 184 7.37 6.91 13.70
C HIS A 184 8.11 7.53 14.90
N TYR A 185 7.60 7.26 16.11
CA TYR A 185 8.23 7.49 17.41
C TYR A 185 8.67 8.94 17.62
N VAL A 186 7.78 9.87 17.29
CA VAL A 186 7.89 11.30 17.61
C VAL A 186 6.60 11.77 18.27
N THR A 187 6.60 12.94 18.89
CA THR A 187 5.37 13.50 19.49
C THR A 187 4.30 13.71 18.43
N ALA A 188 3.02 13.63 18.81
CA ALA A 188 1.89 13.82 17.91
C ALA A 188 1.96 15.15 17.13
N ALA A 189 2.37 16.23 17.80
CA ALA A 189 2.58 17.53 17.17
C ALA A 189 3.69 17.49 16.10
N ARG A 190 4.80 16.81 16.38
CA ARG A 190 5.93 16.67 15.45
C ARG A 190 5.59 15.75 14.28
N ALA A 191 4.90 14.63 14.54
CA ALA A 191 4.40 13.74 13.50
C ALA A 191 3.52 14.53 12.53
N ARG A 192 2.54 15.29 13.04
CA ARG A 192 1.66 16.13 12.22
C ARG A 192 2.43 17.12 11.35
N GLU A 193 3.40 17.84 11.91
CA GLU A 193 4.20 18.80 11.14
C GLU A 193 4.97 18.12 10.00
N LEU A 194 5.63 16.99 10.26
CA LEU A 194 6.44 16.28 9.28
C LEU A 194 5.57 15.59 8.23
N ASP A 195 4.54 14.87 8.67
CA ASP A 195 3.65 14.09 7.80
C ASP A 195 2.95 14.99 6.79
N PHE A 196 2.51 16.19 7.20
CA PHE A 196 1.85 17.11 6.27
C PHE A 196 2.79 17.66 5.19
N LYS A 197 4.10 17.74 5.43
CA LYS A 197 5.07 18.07 4.37
C LYS A 197 5.12 16.97 3.30
N ALA A 198 5.12 15.71 3.71
CA ALA A 198 5.09 14.57 2.79
C ALA A 198 3.73 14.45 2.08
N ILE A 199 2.62 14.58 2.81
CA ILE A 199 1.25 14.56 2.27
C ILE A 199 1.06 15.63 1.21
N GLU A 200 1.56 16.85 1.43
CA GLU A 200 1.46 17.93 0.44
C GLU A 200 2.09 17.54 -0.91
N LYS A 201 3.22 16.81 -0.89
CA LYS A 201 3.85 16.29 -2.11
C LYS A 201 3.03 15.22 -2.83
N VAL A 202 2.38 14.35 -2.07
CA VAL A 202 1.41 13.38 -2.64
C VAL A 202 0.23 14.14 -3.28
N LEU A 203 -0.31 15.15 -2.62
CA LEU A 203 -1.41 15.98 -3.13
C LEU A 203 -1.06 16.74 -4.41
N GLN A 204 0.21 17.13 -4.55
CA GLN A 204 0.77 17.79 -5.74
C GLN A 204 1.16 16.80 -6.87
N LEU A 205 0.99 15.49 -6.66
CA LEU A 205 1.47 14.44 -7.55
C LEU A 205 2.99 14.56 -7.83
N ASP A 206 3.75 15.00 -6.83
CA ASP A 206 5.18 15.33 -6.93
C ASP A 206 6.02 14.18 -6.34
N ALA A 207 6.34 13.18 -7.18
CA ALA A 207 7.06 11.98 -6.76
C ALA A 207 8.50 12.30 -6.31
N GLU A 208 9.22 13.11 -7.08
CA GLU A 208 10.59 13.55 -6.73
C GLU A 208 10.58 14.44 -5.48
N GLY A 209 9.65 15.39 -5.42
CA GLY A 209 9.51 16.25 -4.25
C GLY A 209 9.14 15.47 -2.99
N LEU A 210 8.32 14.41 -3.08
CA LEU A 210 8.06 13.52 -1.95
C LEU A 210 9.35 12.86 -1.45
N TYR A 211 10.13 12.27 -2.37
CA TYR A 211 11.40 11.62 -2.05
C TYR A 211 12.37 12.57 -1.33
N HIS A 212 12.60 13.76 -1.90
CA HIS A 212 13.48 14.77 -1.31
C HIS A 212 12.93 15.28 0.03
N THR A 213 11.63 15.56 0.11
CA THR A 213 11.01 16.05 1.36
C THR A 213 11.20 15.05 2.50
N VAL A 214 10.97 13.76 2.26
CA VAL A 214 11.17 12.70 3.26
C VAL A 214 12.64 12.58 3.66
N SER A 215 13.55 12.55 2.69
CA SER A 215 14.99 12.44 2.95
C SER A 215 15.54 13.66 3.71
N ASP A 216 15.29 14.87 3.20
CA ASP A 216 15.86 16.12 3.70
C ASP A 216 15.33 16.46 5.10
N ASN A 217 14.06 16.15 5.38
CA ASN A 217 13.45 16.37 6.69
C ASN A 217 13.62 15.17 7.63
N ARG A 218 14.25 14.08 7.19
CA ARG A 218 14.42 12.81 7.93
C ARG A 218 13.10 12.28 8.48
N ILE A 219 12.07 12.30 7.64
CA ILE A 219 10.74 11.76 7.99
C ILE A 219 10.85 10.24 8.00
N SER A 220 10.47 9.59 9.09
CA SER A 220 10.51 8.13 9.24
C SER A 220 9.36 7.40 8.51
N MET A 221 8.90 7.95 7.39
CA MET A 221 7.87 7.35 6.53
C MET A 221 8.39 6.05 5.91
N CYS A 222 7.85 4.90 6.33
CA CYS A 222 8.37 3.60 5.93
C CYS A 222 8.12 3.29 4.44
N GLY A 223 7.00 3.72 3.88
CA GLY A 223 6.59 3.42 2.50
C GLY A 223 6.86 4.54 1.49
N VAL A 224 7.88 5.39 1.71
CA VAL A 224 8.26 6.44 0.75
C VAL A 224 8.57 5.87 -0.63
N ALA A 225 9.30 4.76 -0.73
CA ALA A 225 9.66 4.15 -2.01
C ALA A 225 8.42 3.61 -2.77
N PRO A 226 7.53 2.80 -2.15
CA PRO A 226 6.23 2.46 -2.73
C PRO A 226 5.40 3.67 -3.18
N ALA A 227 5.35 4.73 -2.37
CA ALA A 227 4.60 5.94 -2.68
C ALA A 227 5.17 6.69 -3.89
N VAL A 228 6.50 6.81 -4.01
CA VAL A 228 7.18 7.42 -5.16
C VAL A 228 6.89 6.64 -6.45
N ILE A 229 6.97 5.31 -6.41
CA ILE A 229 6.62 4.46 -7.57
C ILE A 229 5.18 4.69 -7.99
N MET A 230 4.24 4.67 -7.03
CA MET A 230 2.81 4.87 -7.28
C MET A 230 2.54 6.25 -7.89
N LEU A 231 3.13 7.32 -7.36
CA LEU A 231 2.96 8.68 -7.88
C LEU A 231 3.55 8.84 -9.28
N SER A 232 4.76 8.31 -9.53
CA SER A 232 5.40 8.31 -10.84
C SER A 232 4.51 7.59 -11.87
N ALA A 233 4.05 6.39 -11.52
CA ALA A 233 3.19 5.58 -12.37
C ALA A 233 1.84 6.24 -12.66
N ALA A 234 1.16 6.72 -11.62
CA ALA A 234 -0.15 7.33 -11.74
C ALA A 234 -0.08 8.62 -12.58
N ARG A 235 0.90 9.49 -12.32
CA ARG A 235 1.09 10.73 -13.10
C ARG A 235 1.39 10.42 -14.57
N ALA A 236 2.27 9.46 -14.84
CA ALA A 236 2.56 9.04 -16.21
C ALA A 236 1.34 8.42 -16.90
N ALA A 237 0.46 7.74 -16.15
CA ALA A 237 -0.81 7.18 -16.62
C ALA A 237 -1.94 8.23 -16.77
N GLY A 238 -1.69 9.49 -16.45
CA GLY A 238 -2.64 10.61 -16.65
C GLY A 238 -3.37 11.05 -15.39
N ALA A 239 -2.89 10.67 -14.20
CA ALA A 239 -3.44 11.20 -12.95
C ALA A 239 -3.38 12.73 -12.92
N SER A 240 -4.46 13.34 -12.44
CA SER A 240 -4.66 14.79 -12.51
C SER A 240 -4.85 15.44 -11.14
N ARG A 241 -5.23 14.66 -10.13
CA ARG A 241 -5.42 15.15 -8.76
C ARG A 241 -5.22 14.04 -7.73
N ALA A 242 -4.98 14.44 -6.49
CA ALA A 242 -4.99 13.55 -5.34
C ALA A 242 -5.81 14.17 -4.19
N GLU A 243 -6.29 13.33 -3.28
CA GLU A 243 -7.14 13.71 -2.14
C GLU A 243 -6.65 13.01 -0.87
N LEU A 244 -6.51 13.76 0.22
CA LEU A 244 -6.30 13.21 1.56
C LEU A 244 -7.67 12.80 2.11
N VAL A 245 -7.86 11.50 2.35
CA VAL A 245 -9.12 10.94 2.87
C VAL A 245 -9.11 10.92 4.39
N CYS A 246 -8.00 10.50 4.98
CA CYS A 246 -7.85 10.37 6.41
C CYS A 246 -6.40 10.70 6.82
N TYR A 247 -6.27 11.37 7.97
CA TYR A 247 -5.02 11.48 8.72
C TYR A 247 -5.31 11.26 10.20
N THR A 248 -4.52 10.42 10.86
CA THR A 248 -4.59 10.15 12.31
C THR A 248 -3.23 9.64 12.80
N HIS A 249 -3.12 9.23 14.06
CA HIS A 249 -1.93 8.60 14.62
C HIS A 249 -2.29 7.65 15.77
N SER A 250 -1.35 6.79 16.17
CA SER A 250 -1.56 5.79 17.24
C SER A 250 -2.04 6.39 18.57
N GLY A 251 -1.58 7.60 18.91
CA GLY A 251 -2.00 8.32 20.12
C GLY A 251 -3.50 8.58 20.25
N GLU A 252 -4.25 8.63 19.14
CA GLU A 252 -5.72 8.75 19.19
C GLU A 252 -6.40 7.49 19.74
N VAL A 253 -5.70 6.35 19.68
CA VAL A 253 -6.19 5.06 20.17
C VAL A 253 -5.65 4.77 21.58
N THR A 254 -4.38 5.08 21.82
CA THR A 254 -3.70 4.75 23.10
C THR A 254 -3.84 5.84 24.17
N GLY A 255 -4.07 7.10 23.77
CA GLY A 255 -3.97 8.28 24.63
C GLY A 255 -2.54 8.78 24.84
N GLU A 256 -1.52 8.06 24.35
CA GLU A 256 -0.10 8.41 24.48
C GLU A 256 0.33 9.32 23.33
N MET A 257 0.71 10.57 23.64
CA MET A 257 0.99 11.60 22.63
C MET A 257 2.49 11.91 22.43
N ASP A 258 3.36 11.36 23.28
CA ASP A 258 4.79 11.64 23.25
C ASP A 258 5.55 10.81 22.21
N GLU A 259 5.06 9.62 21.89
CA GLU A 259 5.63 8.74 20.86
C GLU A 259 4.50 8.08 20.05
N VAL A 260 4.24 8.63 18.86
CA VAL A 260 3.18 8.12 17.98
C VAL A 260 3.71 7.60 16.66
N VAL A 261 2.89 6.79 15.98
CA VAL A 261 3.04 6.49 14.55
C VAL A 261 1.91 7.20 13.79
N GLY A 262 2.25 7.99 12.79
CA GLY A 262 1.31 8.70 11.92
C GLY A 262 0.73 7.79 10.84
N TYR A 263 -0.55 7.98 10.51
CA TYR A 263 -1.28 7.21 9.51
C TYR A 263 -2.00 8.15 8.56
N ALA A 264 -1.85 7.93 7.26
CA ALA A 264 -2.57 8.69 6.24
C ALA A 264 -3.17 7.75 5.19
N SER A 265 -4.36 8.09 4.70
CA SER A 265 -4.92 7.47 3.51
C SER A 265 -5.18 8.53 2.45
N LEU A 266 -4.62 8.33 1.25
CA LEU A 266 -4.73 9.25 0.13
C LEU A 266 -5.12 8.52 -1.15
N ILE A 267 -5.86 9.20 -2.02
CA ILE A 267 -6.34 8.66 -3.29
C ILE A 267 -5.81 9.49 -4.44
N VAL A 268 -5.39 8.83 -5.53
CA VAL A 268 -4.85 9.45 -6.74
C VAL A 268 -5.72 9.10 -7.95
N PHE A 269 -6.28 10.13 -8.61
CA PHE A 269 -7.28 10.02 -9.68
C PHE A 269 -6.67 10.23 -11.06
#